data_AF-A0A6J2PE59-F1
#
_entry.id   AF-A0A6J2PE59-F1
#
_cell.length_a   1.000
_cell.length_b   1.000
_cell.length_c   1.000
_cell.angle_alpha   90.00
_cell.angle_beta   90.00
_cell.angle_gamma   90.00
#
_symmetry.space_group_name_H-M   'P 1'
#
loop_
_entity.id
_entity.type
_entity.pdbx_description
1 polymer ?
#
loop_
_entity_poly.entity_id
_entity_poly.type
_entity_poly.pdbx_seq_one_letter_code
_entity_poly.pdbx_strand_id
1 'polypeptide(L)'
;MLVSGGVGSHTRLKPLQGEKLELGVRNYTVYVNKVPVADADLMATNGVVHAVDSIIKPMPPKVDREQADGPADPLRTAASSRADSKSFRNDDLFQKVVSSRSSRTMTQ
;
A
#
# COMPACT_ATOMS: atom_id res chain seq x y z
N MET A 1 11.93 13.75 -19.06
CA MET A 1 10.62 14.42 -18.87
C MET A 1 9.59 13.35 -18.54
N LEU A 2 8.58 13.67 -17.73
CA LEU A 2 7.53 12.73 -17.34
C LEU A 2 6.21 13.15 -17.96
N VAL A 3 5.75 12.33 -18.87
CA VAL A 3 4.47 12.45 -19.58
C VAL A 3 3.56 11.30 -19.16
N SER A 4 2.26 11.42 -19.40
CA SER A 4 1.24 10.44 -18.99
C SER A 4 1.60 9.01 -19.43
N GLY A 5 2.07 8.83 -20.66
CA GLY A 5 2.50 7.52 -21.18
C GLY A 5 3.76 6.92 -20.53
N GLY A 6 4.55 7.74 -19.82
CA GLY A 6 5.70 7.28 -19.05
C GLY A 6 5.37 6.92 -17.59
N VAL A 7 4.12 7.16 -17.15
CA VAL A 7 3.68 6.80 -15.79
C VAL A 7 3.19 5.36 -15.80
N GLY A 8 3.91 4.49 -15.10
CA GLY A 8 3.50 3.10 -14.91
C GLY A 8 2.48 2.94 -13.77
N SER A 9 2.18 1.69 -13.40
CA SER A 9 1.25 1.38 -12.31
C SER A 9 1.72 1.91 -10.95
N HIS A 10 3.03 2.07 -10.75
CA HIS A 10 3.62 2.60 -9.53
C HIS A 10 4.94 3.31 -9.85
N THR A 11 4.91 4.63 -10.00
CA THR A 11 6.10 5.46 -10.26
C THR A 11 6.33 6.37 -9.06
N ARG A 12 7.54 6.33 -8.46
CA ARG A 12 7.91 7.25 -7.37
C ARG A 12 8.82 8.35 -7.88
N LEU A 13 8.49 9.60 -7.58
CA LEU A 13 9.26 10.77 -7.98
C LEU A 13 9.80 11.53 -6.77
N LYS A 14 11.02 12.04 -6.90
CA LYS A 14 11.61 12.95 -5.91
C LYS A 14 11.23 14.38 -6.28
N PRO A 15 10.40 15.09 -5.48
CA PRO A 15 10.18 16.52 -5.68
C PRO A 15 11.42 17.32 -5.29
N LEU A 16 11.41 18.61 -5.63
CA LEU A 16 12.46 19.53 -5.20
C LEU A 16 12.47 19.72 -3.66
N GLN A 17 11.30 19.63 -3.04
CA GLN A 17 11.08 19.81 -1.62
C GLN A 17 10.13 18.70 -1.10
N GLY A 18 10.40 18.16 0.08
CA GLY A 18 9.50 17.25 0.79
C GLY A 18 9.65 15.78 0.43
N GLU A 19 8.60 15.00 0.70
CA GLU A 19 8.59 13.54 0.55
C GLU A 19 8.35 13.10 -0.90
N LYS A 20 8.74 11.86 -1.23
CA LYS A 20 8.55 11.30 -2.58
C LYS A 20 7.06 11.31 -2.96
N LEU A 21 6.79 11.68 -4.20
CA LEU A 21 5.46 11.64 -4.80
C LEU A 21 5.21 10.25 -5.39
N GLU A 22 4.02 9.70 -5.17
CA GLU A 22 3.54 8.47 -5.77
C GLU A 22 2.62 8.80 -6.94
N LEU A 23 2.99 8.32 -8.13
CA LEU A 23 2.25 8.46 -9.35
C LEU A 23 1.71 7.11 -9.81
N GLY A 24 0.52 7.14 -10.40
CA GLY A 24 -0.07 5.98 -11.05
C GLY A 24 -1.16 6.38 -12.00
N VAL A 25 -1.49 5.47 -12.92
CA VAL A 25 -2.57 5.68 -13.89
C VAL A 25 -3.74 4.77 -13.55
N ARG A 26 -4.96 5.33 -13.55
CA ARG A 26 -6.21 4.57 -13.41
C ARG A 26 -7.22 5.13 -14.40
N ASN A 27 -7.85 4.26 -15.19
CA ASN A 27 -8.84 4.65 -16.20
C ASN A 27 -8.35 5.79 -17.12
N TYR A 28 -7.10 5.70 -17.59
CA TYR A 28 -6.44 6.73 -18.41
C TYR A 28 -6.20 8.09 -17.72
N THR A 29 -6.51 8.22 -16.42
CA THR A 29 -6.22 9.41 -15.63
C THR A 29 -4.95 9.20 -14.79
N VAL A 30 -4.03 10.16 -14.84
CA VAL A 30 -2.84 10.19 -13.98
C VAL A 30 -3.25 10.69 -12.60
N TYR A 31 -2.69 10.06 -11.56
CA TYR A 31 -2.86 10.48 -10.17
C TYR A 31 -1.50 10.78 -9.56
N VAL A 32 -1.45 11.83 -8.75
CA VAL A 32 -0.29 12.20 -7.92
C VAL A 32 -0.73 12.21 -6.47
N ASN A 33 -0.19 11.32 -5.63
CA ASN A 33 -0.60 11.15 -4.23
C ASN A 33 -2.13 11.05 -4.04
N LYS A 34 -2.82 10.33 -4.93
CA LYS A 34 -4.30 10.19 -5.00
C LYS A 34 -5.06 11.43 -5.48
N VAL A 35 -4.38 12.52 -5.85
CA VAL A 35 -4.98 13.68 -6.50
C VAL A 35 -5.05 13.41 -8.01
N PRO A 36 -6.22 13.50 -8.66
CA PRO A 36 -6.32 13.36 -10.10
C PRO A 36 -5.68 14.56 -10.81
N VAL A 37 -4.98 14.29 -11.90
CA VAL A 37 -4.51 15.30 -12.84
C VAL A 37 -5.70 15.69 -13.73
N ALA A 38 -6.00 16.99 -13.79
CA ALA A 38 -7.09 17.56 -14.58
C ALA A 38 -6.71 17.71 -16.05
N ASP A 39 -5.48 18.18 -16.30
CA ASP A 39 -4.91 18.31 -17.64
C ASP A 39 -3.45 17.85 -17.63
N ALA A 40 -3.10 16.96 -18.54
CA ALA A 40 -1.82 16.28 -18.56
C ALA A 40 -1.03 16.64 -19.82
N ASP A 41 0.30 16.49 -19.75
CA ASP A 41 1.19 16.62 -20.92
C ASP A 41 1.22 18.01 -21.56
N LEU A 42 1.08 19.07 -20.76
CA LEU A 42 1.25 20.44 -21.23
C LEU A 42 2.74 20.73 -21.45
N MET A 43 3.15 20.80 -22.71
CA MET A 43 4.55 21.03 -23.07
C MET A 43 4.98 22.46 -22.72
N ALA A 44 6.11 22.59 -22.03
CA ALA A 44 6.79 23.85 -21.74
C ALA A 44 8.20 23.85 -22.35
N THR A 45 8.84 25.02 -22.41
CA THR A 45 10.20 25.15 -22.99
C THR A 45 11.26 24.33 -22.27
N ASN A 46 11.08 24.08 -20.98
CA ASN A 46 12.03 23.38 -20.12
C ASN A 46 11.45 22.12 -19.46
N GLY A 47 10.26 21.69 -19.83
CA GLY A 47 9.60 20.59 -19.13
C GLY A 47 8.18 20.33 -19.56
N VAL A 48 7.43 19.70 -18.65
CA VAL A 48 6.03 19.33 -18.83
C VAL A 48 5.25 19.76 -17.59
N VAL A 49 4.09 20.34 -17.80
CA VAL A 49 3.15 20.73 -16.74
C VAL A 49 1.98 19.74 -16.72
N HIS A 50 1.59 19.33 -15.52
CA HIS A 50 0.40 18.55 -15.25
C HIS A 50 -0.46 19.37 -14.29
N ALA A 51 -1.64 19.81 -14.73
CA ALA A 51 -2.55 20.65 -13.96
C ALA A 51 -3.36 19.80 -12.97
N VAL A 52 -3.56 20.31 -11.76
CA VAL A 52 -4.36 19.67 -10.70
C VAL A 52 -5.30 20.69 -10.08
N ASP A 53 -6.51 20.26 -9.76
CA ASP A 53 -7.53 21.13 -9.14
C ASP A 53 -7.43 21.15 -7.60
N SER A 54 -6.47 20.43 -7.02
CA SER A 54 -6.36 20.23 -5.59
C SER A 54 -4.91 20.21 -5.13
N ILE A 55 -4.71 20.64 -3.88
CA ILE A 55 -3.39 20.67 -3.26
C ILE A 55 -2.90 19.24 -3.02
N ILE A 56 -1.71 18.94 -3.53
CA ILE A 56 -1.00 17.69 -3.28
C ILE A 56 -0.49 17.71 -1.84
N LYS A 57 -0.99 16.78 -1.02
CA LYS A 57 -0.52 16.61 0.36
C LYS A 57 0.63 15.61 0.40
N PRO A 58 1.64 15.82 1.27
CA PRO A 58 2.62 14.79 1.59
C PRO A 58 1.89 13.53 2.04
N MET A 59 2.28 12.38 1.48
CA MET A 59 1.86 11.11 2.05
C MET A 59 2.70 10.82 3.28
N PRO A 60 2.15 10.15 4.30
CA PRO A 60 2.99 9.64 5.38
C PRO A 60 4.05 8.69 4.79
N PRO A 61 5.25 8.67 5.36
CA PRO A 61 6.29 7.77 4.91
C PRO A 61 5.73 6.35 4.98
N LYS A 62 5.71 5.67 3.83
CA LYS A 62 5.48 4.23 3.85
C LYS A 62 6.66 3.66 4.62
N VAL A 63 6.38 3.05 5.78
CA VAL A 63 7.31 2.10 6.39
C VAL A 63 7.52 1.05 5.31
N ASP A 64 8.61 1.22 4.56
CA ASP A 64 9.10 0.19 3.67
C ASP A 64 9.36 -0.98 4.62
N ARG A 65 8.40 -1.90 4.71
CA ARG A 65 8.59 -3.17 5.38
C ARG A 65 9.57 -3.86 4.47
N GLU A 66 10.86 -3.65 4.75
CA GLU A 66 11.97 -4.28 4.07
C GLU A 66 11.57 -5.73 3.89
N GLN A 67 11.44 -6.11 2.63
CA GLN A 67 11.22 -7.48 2.25
C GLN A 67 12.46 -8.21 2.74
N ALA A 68 12.32 -8.83 3.91
CA ALA A 68 13.37 -9.54 4.60
C ALA A 68 13.67 -10.83 3.81
N ASP A 69 14.42 -10.69 2.72
CA ASP A 69 15.31 -11.74 2.24
C ASP A 69 16.64 -11.58 2.99
N GLY A 70 16.65 -12.10 4.21
CA GLY A 70 17.83 -12.18 5.08
C GLY A 70 17.57 -13.21 6.19
N PRO A 71 18.53 -14.11 6.48
CA PRO A 71 18.25 -15.37 7.16
C PRO A 71 17.84 -15.17 8.62
N ALA A 72 17.03 -16.09 9.10
CA ALA A 72 16.47 -16.11 10.45
C ALA A 72 17.55 -15.94 11.55
N ASP A 73 17.35 -14.96 12.42
CA ASP A 73 17.79 -15.07 13.81
C ASP A 73 16.80 -14.36 14.75
N PRO A 74 16.33 -14.98 15.85
CA PRO A 74 15.17 -14.50 16.60
C PRO A 74 15.56 -13.84 17.92
N LEU A 75 15.33 -12.54 18.09
CA LEU A 75 15.25 -11.96 19.44
C LEU A 75 14.07 -10.98 19.57
N ARG A 76 13.12 -11.43 20.40
CA ARG A 76 11.93 -10.72 20.88
C ARG A 76 12.33 -9.68 21.93
N THR A 77 11.58 -8.58 22.03
CA THR A 77 10.90 -8.12 23.27
C THR A 77 10.02 -6.89 23.00
N ALA A 78 8.72 -7.06 23.28
CA ALA A 78 7.65 -6.15 23.78
C ALA A 78 7.71 -4.61 23.48
N ALA A 79 6.63 -3.87 23.20
CA ALA A 79 5.20 -4.04 23.50
C ALA A 79 4.30 -3.11 22.65
N SER A 80 3.08 -3.61 22.37
CA SER A 80 1.77 -2.95 22.22
C SER A 80 1.60 -1.53 21.61
N SER A 81 0.82 -1.47 20.53
CA SER A 81 -0.52 -0.89 20.64
C SER A 81 -1.50 -1.55 19.66
N ARG A 82 -2.72 -1.73 20.14
CA ARG A 82 -3.79 -2.58 19.62
C ARG A 82 -4.59 -1.84 18.55
N ALA A 83 -4.89 -2.51 17.44
CA ALA A 83 -6.08 -2.24 16.62
C ALA A 83 -6.51 -3.56 15.96
N ASP A 84 -7.51 -4.18 16.59
CA ASP A 84 -8.16 -5.44 16.20
C ASP A 84 -9.03 -5.20 14.96
N SER A 85 -8.52 -5.52 13.77
CA SER A 85 -9.36 -5.77 12.59
C SER A 85 -9.38 -7.28 12.36
N LYS A 86 -10.41 -7.94 12.89
CA LYS A 86 -10.67 -9.38 12.74
C LYS A 86 -10.80 -9.76 11.26
N SER A 87 -9.67 -10.04 10.63
CA SER A 87 -9.61 -10.79 9.38
C SER A 87 -9.85 -12.26 9.75
N PHE A 88 -11.12 -12.65 9.80
CA PHE A 88 -11.52 -14.03 9.95
C PHE A 88 -11.07 -14.79 8.70
N ARG A 89 -9.93 -15.48 8.79
CA ARG A 89 -9.46 -16.39 7.75
C ARG A 89 -10.26 -17.68 7.86
N ASN A 90 -10.73 -18.19 6.73
CA ASN A 90 -11.57 -19.40 6.65
C ASN A 90 -10.92 -20.64 7.29
N ASP A 91 -9.60 -20.61 7.48
CA ASP A 91 -8.81 -21.68 8.11
C ASP A 91 -9.13 -21.87 9.60
N ASP A 92 -9.51 -20.80 10.32
CA ASP A 92 -9.88 -20.89 11.74
C ASP A 92 -11.21 -21.62 11.94
N LEU A 93 -12.14 -21.49 10.98
CA LEU A 93 -13.42 -22.18 11.03
C LEU A 93 -13.24 -23.68 10.83
N PHE A 94 -12.37 -24.07 9.89
CA PHE A 94 -12.08 -25.47 9.59
C PHE A 94 -11.36 -26.16 10.75
N GLN A 95 -10.38 -25.50 11.38
CA GLN A 95 -9.72 -26.07 12.56
C GLN A 95 -10.67 -26.25 13.74
N LYS A 96 -11.62 -25.33 13.94
CA LYS A 96 -12.63 -25.45 14.99
C LYS A 96 -13.62 -26.59 14.73
N VAL A 97 -14.00 -26.84 13.48
CA VAL A 97 -14.88 -27.97 13.12
C VAL A 97 -14.16 -29.32 13.29
N VAL A 98 -12.89 -29.40 12.90
CA VAL A 98 -12.07 -30.62 13.05
C VAL A 98 -11.82 -30.97 14.52
N SER A 99 -11.58 -29.96 15.37
CA SER A 99 -11.36 -30.16 16.82
C SER A 99 -12.65 -30.41 17.62
N SER A 100 -13.83 -30.08 17.07
CA SER A 100 -15.10 -30.14 17.82
C SER A 100 -15.83 -31.49 17.79
N ARG A 101 -15.29 -32.55 17.15
CA ARG A 101 -15.98 -33.85 17.02
C ARG A 101 -15.47 -34.99 17.91
N SER A 102 -14.56 -34.76 18.85
CA SER A 102 -14.06 -35.81 19.76
C SER A 102 -14.50 -35.59 21.20
N SER A 103 -15.81 -35.71 21.48
CA SER A 103 -16.30 -35.90 22.84
C SER A 103 -17.59 -36.72 22.83
N ARG A 104 -17.45 -38.04 22.65
CA ARG A 104 -18.49 -39.02 22.98
C ARG A 104 -17.83 -40.30 23.51
N THR A 105 -17.21 -40.21 24.68
CA THR A 105 -16.91 -41.39 25.50
C THR A 105 -18.19 -41.79 26.22
N MET A 106 -18.77 -42.90 25.79
CA MET A 106 -19.95 -43.51 26.41
C MET A 106 -19.46 -44.51 27.47
N THR A 107 -19.55 -44.13 28.75
CA THR A 107 -19.44 -45.09 29.87
C THR A 107 -20.78 -45.80 30.04
N GLN A 108 -20.76 -47.13 29.90
CA GLN A 108 -21.70 -48.05 30.56
C GLN A 108 -20.90 -48.95 31.47
#